data_AF-A0AAU5UV40-F1
#
_entry.id   AF-A0AAU5UV40-F1
#
_cell.length_a   1.000
_cell.length_b   1.000
_cell.length_c   1.000
_cell.angle_alpha   90.00
_cell.angle_beta   90.00
_cell.angle_gamma   90.00
#
_symmetry.space_group_name_H-M   'P 1'
#
loop_
_entity.id
_entity.type
_entity.pdbx_description
1 polymer ?
#
loop_
_entity_poly.entity_id
_entity_poly.type
_entity_poly.pdbx_seq_one_letter_code
_entity_poly.pdbx_strand_id
1 'polypeptide(L)'
;MPDTDDDQSVELDPAQESGDDETEGRRERRAAQARAEADRRVVADLTADEDVERRTEEVEQARLEEEDEAARAERLELAVKDQQELDELRDREQLLDATAETTRALELAYADEAARDRYRAYATTETQRSIGDLAHGRHELDEAAAHPDEPGSAGLAAEGRRYERASGIEARRAVSDDRLADRYDESAQDHRREARQTQPDAVEAVRNPPKETPEAQLPQARRNVRSRLRTKRKTVDRSAEPDLEL
;
A
#
# COMPACT_ATOMS: atom_id res chain seq x y z
N MET A 1 96.85 72.24 62.83
CA MET A 1 97.70 72.05 64.02
C MET A 1 98.06 73.43 64.52
N PRO A 2 97.73 73.84 65.77
CA PRO A 2 97.38 73.07 66.98
C PRO A 2 95.86 73.15 67.30
N ASP A 3 95.18 72.22 67.99
CA ASP A 3 95.37 71.51 69.28
C ASP A 3 95.24 72.39 70.52
N THR A 4 94.07 72.31 71.19
CA THR A 4 93.93 72.10 72.65
C THR A 4 92.47 71.83 73.02
N ASP A 5 92.27 70.71 73.71
CA ASP A 5 91.08 70.20 74.37
C ASP A 5 90.64 71.03 75.59
N ASP A 6 89.39 70.83 76.03
CA ASP A 6 89.06 70.51 77.44
C ASP A 6 87.54 70.22 77.62
N ASP A 7 87.24 68.94 77.83
CA ASP A 7 86.35 68.30 78.81
C ASP A 7 84.86 68.67 79.07
N GLN A 8 84.04 67.61 78.88
CA GLN A 8 82.99 67.06 79.78
C GLN A 8 81.78 67.89 80.24
N SER A 9 80.55 67.43 79.92
CA SER A 9 79.66 66.79 80.92
C SER A 9 78.28 66.41 80.35
N VAL A 10 77.84 65.19 80.68
CA VAL A 10 76.50 64.64 80.46
C VAL A 10 75.56 65.14 81.56
N GLU A 11 74.40 65.69 81.21
CA GLU A 11 73.25 65.79 82.12
C GLU A 11 72.10 64.94 81.56
N LEU A 12 71.91 63.78 82.18
CA LEU A 12 70.64 63.09 82.26
C LEU A 12 69.94 63.61 83.51
N ASP A 13 68.71 64.13 83.38
CA ASP A 13 67.73 63.96 84.45
C ASP A 13 66.31 63.77 83.86
N PRO A 14 65.54 62.80 84.36
CA PRO A 14 64.27 62.36 83.81
C PRO A 14 63.08 62.95 84.58
N ALA A 15 61.96 63.18 83.88
CA ALA A 15 60.67 63.37 84.53
C ALA A 15 59.62 62.53 83.79
N GLN A 16 59.31 61.37 84.41
CA GLN A 16 58.13 60.57 84.10
C GLN A 16 56.89 61.28 84.63
N GLU A 17 55.82 61.37 83.83
CA GLU A 17 54.45 61.33 84.35
C GLU A 17 53.44 60.84 83.29
N SER A 18 53.12 59.54 83.39
CA SER A 18 51.78 58.94 83.42
C SER A 18 50.69 59.36 82.39
N GLY A 19 50.44 58.46 81.43
CA GLY A 19 49.14 57.78 81.30
C GLY A 19 47.95 58.52 80.67
N ASP A 20 47.65 58.21 79.41
CA ASP A 20 46.26 58.22 78.91
C ASP A 20 46.07 57.16 77.80
N ASP A 21 45.92 55.91 78.25
CA ASP A 21 45.91 54.67 77.45
C ASP A 21 44.50 54.29 76.91
N GLU A 22 43.54 55.23 76.85
CA GLU A 22 42.14 54.90 76.49
C GLU A 22 41.78 55.13 75.00
N THR A 23 42.66 55.77 74.22
CA THR A 23 42.39 56.10 72.81
C THR A 23 42.77 55.00 71.83
N GLU A 24 43.81 54.21 72.13
CA GLU A 24 44.23 53.08 71.29
C GLU A 24 43.21 51.92 71.37
N GLY A 25 42.76 51.54 72.57
CA GLY A 25 41.81 50.44 72.74
C GLY A 25 40.42 50.68 72.11
N ARG A 26 40.00 51.93 71.91
CA ARG A 26 38.77 52.27 71.15
C ARG A 26 38.99 52.25 69.63
N ARG A 27 40.15 52.71 69.15
CA ARG A 27 40.52 52.62 67.73
C ARG A 27 40.70 51.16 67.30
N GLU A 28 41.34 50.35 68.14
CA GLU A 28 41.56 48.94 67.88
C GLU A 28 40.25 48.14 67.87
N ARG A 29 39.33 48.43 68.80
CA ARG A 29 37.96 47.86 68.77
C ARG A 29 37.17 48.27 67.52
N ARG A 30 37.28 49.52 67.06
CA ARG A 30 36.65 49.96 65.81
C ARG A 30 37.28 49.31 64.58
N ALA A 31 38.60 49.16 64.55
CA ALA A 31 39.31 48.47 63.49
C ALA A 31 38.94 46.97 63.46
N ALA A 32 38.82 46.34 64.63
CA ALA A 32 38.36 44.96 64.76
C ALA A 32 36.90 44.78 64.33
N GLN A 33 36.00 45.72 64.67
CA GLN A 33 34.61 45.71 64.19
C GLN A 33 34.52 45.93 62.67
N ALA A 34 35.30 46.86 62.12
CA ALA A 34 35.33 47.09 60.67
C ALA A 34 35.88 45.89 59.90
N ARG A 35 36.88 45.19 60.46
CA ARG A 35 37.38 43.92 59.91
C ARG A 35 36.31 42.82 59.99
N ALA A 36 35.67 42.64 61.15
CA ALA A 36 34.61 41.65 61.31
C ALA A 36 33.38 41.93 60.41
N GLU A 37 33.07 43.20 60.14
CA GLU A 37 31.99 43.59 59.23
C GLU A 37 32.39 43.41 57.76
N ALA A 38 33.64 43.70 57.40
CA ALA A 38 34.20 43.40 56.08
C ALA A 38 34.23 41.88 55.82
N ASP A 39 34.66 41.08 56.79
CA ASP A 39 34.67 39.62 56.70
C ASP A 39 33.25 39.07 56.55
N ARG A 40 32.26 39.62 57.28
CA ARG A 40 30.84 39.25 57.10
C ARG A 40 30.30 39.61 55.72
N ARG A 41 30.71 40.74 55.14
CA ARG A 41 30.31 41.13 53.78
C ARG A 41 30.93 40.21 52.73
N VAL A 42 32.21 39.87 52.87
CA VAL A 42 32.89 38.90 51.98
C VAL A 42 32.22 37.53 52.04
N VAL A 43 31.87 37.05 53.24
CA VAL A 43 31.14 35.78 53.39
C VAL A 43 29.73 35.87 52.80
N ALA A 44 29.02 36.98 53.00
CA ALA A 44 27.69 37.19 52.43
C ALA A 44 27.72 37.24 50.89
N ASP A 45 28.71 37.93 50.31
CA ASP A 45 28.92 38.02 48.86
C ASP A 45 29.31 36.65 48.29
N LEU A 46 30.21 35.89 48.94
CA LEU A 46 30.53 34.50 48.56
C LEU A 46 29.29 33.60 48.58
N THR A 47 28.45 33.69 49.63
CA THR A 47 27.22 32.89 49.69
C THR A 47 26.17 33.32 48.66
N ALA A 48 26.13 34.60 48.30
CA ALA A 48 25.23 35.11 47.27
C ALA A 48 25.69 34.67 45.87
N ASP A 49 27.00 34.70 45.61
CA ASP A 49 27.59 34.20 44.37
C ASP A 49 27.38 32.68 44.23
N GLU A 50 27.59 31.90 45.30
CA GLU A 50 27.31 30.45 45.32
C GLU A 50 25.81 30.12 45.12
N ASP A 51 24.90 30.95 45.65
CA ASP A 51 23.45 30.79 45.43
C ASP A 51 23.03 31.17 44.00
N VAL A 52 23.72 32.13 43.37
CA VAL A 52 23.52 32.47 41.95
C VAL A 52 24.05 31.35 41.06
N GLU A 53 25.24 30.82 41.35
CA GLU A 53 25.83 29.68 40.62
C GLU A 53 24.92 28.45 40.70
N ARG A 54 24.45 28.06 41.89
CA ARG A 54 23.49 26.95 42.05
C ARG A 54 22.20 27.16 41.24
N ARG A 55 21.63 28.37 41.26
CA ARG A 55 20.43 28.68 40.47
C ARG A 55 20.70 28.62 38.97
N THR A 56 21.87 29.06 38.51
CA THR A 56 22.23 28.95 37.10
C THR A 56 22.44 27.50 36.66
N GLU A 57 23.05 26.67 37.51
CA GLU A 57 23.21 25.23 37.26
C GLU A 57 21.86 24.49 37.23
N GLU A 58 20.94 24.81 38.15
CA GLU A 58 19.58 24.25 38.17
C GLU A 58 18.78 24.65 36.91
N VAL A 59 18.92 25.89 36.44
CA VAL A 59 18.26 26.37 35.22
C VAL A 59 18.84 25.71 33.97
N GLU A 60 20.17 25.56 33.89
CA GLU A 60 20.82 24.85 32.77
C GLU A 60 20.46 23.36 32.77
N GLN A 61 20.40 22.70 33.93
CA GLN A 61 19.93 21.31 34.04
C GLN A 61 18.47 21.13 33.61
N ALA A 62 17.57 21.99 34.07
CA ALA A 62 16.16 21.94 33.66
C ALA A 62 15.99 22.11 32.15
N ARG A 63 16.82 22.95 31.52
CA ARG A 63 16.81 23.17 30.07
C ARG A 63 17.32 21.95 29.30
N LEU A 64 18.36 21.29 29.78
CA LEU A 64 18.86 20.03 29.19
C LEU A 64 17.84 18.90 29.31
N GLU A 65 17.14 18.81 30.44
CA GLU A 65 16.06 17.83 30.64
C GLU A 65 14.87 18.10 29.69
N GLU A 66 14.48 19.36 29.50
CA GLU A 66 13.44 19.76 28.56
C GLU A 66 13.83 19.44 27.10
N GLU A 67 15.08 19.68 26.72
CA GLU A 67 15.62 19.33 25.40
C GLU A 67 15.66 17.80 25.18
N ASP A 68 16.04 17.02 26.19
CA ASP A 68 16.02 15.56 26.16
C ASP A 68 14.59 15.02 26.06
N GLU A 69 13.64 15.61 26.77
CA GLU A 69 12.23 15.22 26.76
C GLU A 69 11.58 15.56 25.41
N ALA A 70 11.90 16.74 24.85
CA ALA A 70 11.51 17.11 23.49
C ALA A 70 12.11 16.18 22.42
N ALA A 71 13.39 15.83 22.53
CA ALA A 71 14.05 14.89 21.62
C ALA A 71 13.46 13.47 21.73
N ARG A 72 13.04 13.04 22.92
CA ARG A 72 12.33 11.77 23.12
C ARG A 72 10.92 11.81 22.50
N ALA A 73 10.20 12.92 22.66
CA ALA A 73 8.90 13.11 22.04
C ALA A 73 9.00 13.08 20.51
N GLU A 74 9.98 13.78 19.92
CA GLU A 74 10.22 13.76 18.48
C GLU A 74 10.56 12.36 17.95
N ARG A 75 11.38 11.59 18.69
CA ARG A 75 11.69 10.19 18.33
C ARG A 75 10.46 9.29 18.41
N LEU A 76 9.59 9.49 19.40
CA LEU A 76 8.34 8.74 19.51
C LEU A 76 7.37 9.10 18.37
N GLU A 77 7.24 10.38 18.04
CA GLU A 77 6.44 10.81 16.89
C GLU A 77 6.96 10.24 15.58
N LEU A 78 8.28 10.23 15.38
CA LEU A 78 8.90 9.62 14.20
C LEU A 78 8.63 8.11 14.16
N ALA A 79 8.79 7.39 15.27
CA ALA A 79 8.51 5.97 15.34
C ALA A 79 7.03 5.63 15.09
N VAL A 80 6.10 6.48 15.54
CA VAL A 80 4.67 6.34 15.27
C VAL A 80 4.38 6.56 13.78
N LYS A 81 4.99 7.56 13.16
CA LYS A 81 4.86 7.82 11.72
C LYS A 81 5.43 6.67 10.89
N ASP A 82 6.63 6.19 11.22
CA ASP A 82 7.26 5.05 10.55
C ASP A 82 6.37 3.79 10.66
N GLN A 83 5.75 3.56 11.83
CA GLN A 83 4.82 2.45 12.01
C GLN A 83 3.54 2.62 11.17
N GLN A 84 2.99 3.84 11.10
CA GLN A 84 1.83 4.15 10.25
C GLN A 84 2.15 3.90 8.77
N GLU A 85 3.31 4.35 8.29
CA GLU A 85 3.74 4.12 6.90
C GLU A 85 3.88 2.62 6.58
N LEU A 86 4.42 1.82 7.50
CA LEU A 86 4.51 0.37 7.34
C LEU A 86 3.13 -0.30 7.28
N ASP A 87 2.21 0.12 8.14
CA ASP A 87 0.84 -0.40 8.16
C ASP A 87 0.10 -0.01 6.86
N GLU A 88 0.24 1.23 6.38
CA GLU A 88 -0.32 1.68 5.10
C GLU A 88 0.24 0.89 3.89
N LEU A 89 1.55 0.60 3.88
CA LEU A 89 2.17 -0.23 2.85
C LEU A 89 1.62 -1.65 2.85
N ARG A 90 1.42 -2.23 4.04
CA ARG A 90 0.87 -3.56 4.21
C ARG A 90 -0.59 -3.63 3.76
N ASP A 91 -1.39 -2.64 4.11
CA ASP A 91 -2.80 -2.54 3.68
C ASP A 91 -2.89 -2.40 2.16
N ARG A 92 -1.99 -1.60 1.56
CA ARG A 92 -1.92 -1.46 0.10
C ARG A 92 -1.54 -2.77 -0.59
N GLU A 93 -0.57 -3.52 -0.07
CA GLU A 93 -0.19 -4.83 -0.59
C GLU A 93 -1.36 -5.82 -0.53
N GLN A 94 -2.06 -5.88 0.61
CA GLN A 94 -3.26 -6.71 0.77
C GLN A 94 -4.38 -6.35 -0.21
N LEU A 95 -4.60 -5.05 -0.46
CA LEU A 95 -5.57 -4.59 -1.46
C LEU A 95 -5.15 -5.02 -2.87
N LEU A 96 -3.87 -4.91 -3.22
CA LEU A 96 -3.37 -5.35 -4.52
C LEU A 96 -3.55 -6.87 -4.70
N ASP A 97 -3.22 -7.66 -3.68
CA ASP A 97 -3.43 -9.12 -3.71
C ASP A 97 -4.91 -9.48 -3.84
N ALA A 98 -5.79 -8.85 -3.05
CA ALA A 98 -7.23 -9.05 -3.16
C ALA A 98 -7.76 -8.68 -4.55
N THR A 99 -7.27 -7.58 -5.15
CA THR A 99 -7.66 -7.24 -6.53
C THR A 99 -7.15 -8.27 -7.53
N ALA A 100 -5.94 -8.81 -7.37
CA ALA A 100 -5.39 -9.85 -8.24
C ALA A 100 -6.16 -11.18 -8.12
N GLU A 101 -6.62 -11.54 -6.92
CA GLU A 101 -7.46 -12.72 -6.70
C GLU A 101 -8.83 -12.54 -7.36
N THR A 102 -9.47 -11.37 -7.21
CA THR A 102 -10.77 -11.10 -7.85
C THR A 102 -10.69 -11.11 -9.37
N THR A 103 -9.64 -10.52 -9.96
CA THR A 103 -9.48 -10.53 -11.42
C THR A 103 -9.26 -11.93 -11.93
N ARG A 104 -8.42 -12.73 -11.25
CA ARG A 104 -8.20 -14.13 -11.59
C ARG A 104 -9.49 -14.96 -11.50
N ALA A 105 -10.28 -14.77 -10.46
CA ALA A 105 -11.57 -15.46 -10.32
C ALA A 105 -12.53 -15.08 -11.48
N LEU A 106 -12.60 -13.80 -11.85
CA LEU A 106 -13.40 -13.37 -13.01
C LEU A 106 -12.89 -13.97 -14.33
N GLU A 107 -11.58 -14.01 -14.54
CA GLU A 107 -10.99 -14.65 -15.74
C GLU A 107 -11.36 -16.13 -15.84
N LEU A 108 -11.31 -16.87 -14.73
CA LEU A 108 -11.75 -18.27 -14.68
C LEU A 108 -13.25 -18.40 -14.97
N ALA A 109 -14.08 -17.54 -14.39
CA ALA A 109 -15.52 -17.52 -14.68
C ALA A 109 -15.81 -17.32 -16.17
N TYR A 110 -15.13 -16.37 -16.82
CA TYR A 110 -15.27 -16.14 -18.25
C TYR A 110 -14.81 -17.32 -19.09
N ALA A 111 -13.72 -17.99 -18.70
CA ALA A 111 -13.23 -19.18 -19.38
C ALA A 111 -14.25 -20.33 -19.31
N ASP A 112 -14.88 -20.52 -18.15
CA ASP A 112 -15.90 -21.55 -17.93
C ASP A 112 -17.20 -21.23 -18.67
N GLU A 113 -17.64 -19.96 -18.71
CA GLU A 113 -18.78 -19.54 -19.54
C GLU A 113 -18.55 -19.84 -21.03
N ALA A 114 -17.33 -19.55 -21.52
CA ALA A 114 -16.98 -19.88 -22.89
C ALA A 114 -16.96 -21.40 -23.13
N ALA A 115 -16.58 -22.21 -22.14
CA ALA A 115 -16.65 -23.66 -22.22
C ALA A 115 -18.11 -24.15 -22.23
N ARG A 116 -18.95 -23.65 -21.33
CA ARG A 116 -20.40 -23.92 -21.29
C ARG A 116 -21.04 -23.68 -22.65
N ASP A 117 -20.79 -22.52 -23.24
CA ASP A 117 -21.42 -22.14 -24.51
C ASP A 117 -20.97 -23.05 -25.66
N ARG A 118 -19.70 -23.47 -25.69
CA ARG A 118 -19.21 -24.47 -26.65
C ARG A 118 -19.92 -25.81 -26.49
N TYR A 119 -20.05 -26.32 -25.26
CA TYR A 119 -20.70 -27.60 -25.02
C TYR A 119 -22.21 -27.57 -25.28
N ARG A 120 -22.90 -26.45 -25.00
CA ARG A 120 -24.30 -26.27 -25.45
C ARG A 120 -24.44 -26.28 -26.96
N ALA A 121 -23.50 -25.66 -27.67
CA ALA A 121 -23.48 -25.70 -29.13
C ALA A 121 -23.28 -27.13 -29.63
N TYR A 122 -22.33 -27.89 -29.05
CA TYR A 122 -22.12 -29.30 -29.40
C TYR A 122 -23.37 -30.15 -29.12
N ALA A 123 -23.99 -30.02 -27.95
CA ALA A 123 -25.22 -30.72 -27.62
C ALA A 123 -26.37 -30.42 -28.60
N THR A 124 -26.51 -29.16 -29.00
CA THR A 124 -27.50 -28.75 -30.00
C THR A 124 -27.22 -29.42 -31.35
N THR A 125 -25.96 -29.46 -31.79
CA THR A 125 -25.58 -30.10 -33.06
C THR A 125 -25.80 -31.61 -33.04
N GLU A 126 -25.44 -32.28 -31.94
CA GLU A 126 -25.66 -33.73 -31.78
C GLU A 126 -27.15 -34.06 -31.70
N THR A 127 -27.96 -33.18 -31.09
CA THR A 127 -29.42 -33.33 -31.08
C THR A 127 -29.98 -33.26 -32.50
N GLN A 128 -29.57 -32.27 -33.30
CA GLN A 128 -30.03 -32.13 -34.68
C GLN A 128 -29.62 -33.33 -35.54
N ARG A 129 -28.38 -33.81 -35.41
CA ARG A 129 -27.93 -35.04 -36.07
C ARG A 129 -28.77 -36.24 -35.66
N SER A 130 -29.02 -36.40 -34.36
CA SER A 130 -29.81 -37.54 -33.86
C SER A 130 -31.23 -37.59 -34.41
N ILE A 131 -31.84 -36.42 -34.61
CA ILE A 131 -33.17 -36.29 -35.21
C ILE A 131 -33.11 -36.63 -36.70
N GLY A 132 -32.10 -36.13 -37.41
CA GLY A 132 -31.88 -36.42 -38.82
C GLY A 132 -31.67 -37.91 -39.08
N ASP A 133 -30.76 -38.53 -38.34
CA ASP A 133 -30.48 -39.97 -38.40
C ASP A 133 -31.71 -40.79 -38.05
N LEU A 134 -32.49 -40.39 -37.03
CA LEU A 134 -33.72 -41.09 -36.68
C LEU A 134 -34.76 -41.01 -37.81
N ALA A 135 -34.94 -39.83 -38.40
CA ALA A 135 -35.89 -39.63 -39.47
C ALA A 135 -35.51 -40.44 -40.72
N HIS A 136 -34.22 -40.43 -41.08
CA HIS A 136 -33.71 -41.21 -42.21
C HIS A 136 -33.83 -42.71 -41.95
N GLY A 137 -33.44 -43.17 -40.76
CA GLY A 137 -33.55 -44.58 -40.39
C GLY A 137 -34.98 -45.10 -40.41
N ARG A 138 -35.94 -44.29 -39.93
CA ARG A 138 -37.38 -44.63 -40.00
C ARG A 138 -37.88 -44.70 -41.43
N HIS A 139 -37.48 -43.74 -42.28
CA HIS A 139 -37.85 -43.75 -43.68
C HIS A 139 -37.38 -45.03 -44.38
N GLU A 140 -36.13 -45.46 -44.16
CA GLU A 140 -35.61 -46.70 -44.76
C GLU A 140 -36.30 -47.96 -44.24
N LEU A 141 -36.69 -47.98 -42.95
CA LEU A 141 -37.46 -49.08 -42.38
C LEU A 141 -38.89 -49.13 -42.93
N ASP A 142 -39.53 -47.98 -43.09
CA ASP A 142 -40.86 -47.86 -43.66
C ASP A 142 -40.87 -48.28 -45.14
N GLU A 143 -39.88 -47.85 -45.92
CA GLU A 143 -39.70 -48.26 -47.32
C GLU A 143 -39.50 -49.77 -47.45
N ALA A 144 -38.63 -50.35 -46.61
CA ALA A 144 -38.39 -51.80 -46.59
C ALA A 144 -39.63 -52.59 -46.16
N ALA A 145 -40.45 -52.04 -45.27
CA ALA A 145 -41.68 -52.67 -44.81
C ALA A 145 -42.82 -52.59 -45.85
N ALA A 146 -42.86 -51.50 -46.63
CA ALA A 146 -43.80 -51.33 -47.73
C ALA A 146 -43.49 -52.26 -48.92
N HIS A 147 -42.20 -52.54 -49.15
CA HIS A 147 -41.72 -53.32 -50.30
C HIS A 147 -40.86 -54.53 -49.87
N PRO A 148 -41.40 -55.51 -49.13
CA PRO A 148 -40.61 -56.57 -48.52
C PRO A 148 -39.95 -57.52 -49.53
N ASP A 149 -40.61 -57.76 -50.67
CA ASP A 149 -40.15 -58.72 -51.69
C ASP A 149 -39.21 -58.10 -52.74
N GLU A 150 -39.00 -56.77 -52.69
CA GLU A 150 -38.14 -56.09 -53.66
C GLU A 150 -36.64 -56.40 -53.41
N PRO A 151 -35.85 -56.64 -54.47
CA PRO A 151 -34.42 -56.84 -54.33
C PRO A 151 -33.76 -55.59 -53.74
N GLY A 152 -33.27 -55.67 -52.51
CA GLY A 152 -32.67 -54.56 -51.78
C GLY A 152 -33.42 -54.18 -50.49
N SER A 153 -34.65 -54.67 -50.28
CA SER A 153 -35.46 -54.41 -49.08
C SER A 153 -34.75 -54.77 -47.77
N ALA A 154 -34.08 -55.93 -47.73
CA ALA A 154 -33.29 -56.36 -46.58
C ALA A 154 -32.08 -55.44 -46.31
N GLY A 155 -31.52 -54.82 -47.37
CA GLY A 155 -30.46 -53.83 -47.29
C GLY A 155 -30.96 -52.54 -46.64
N LEU A 156 -32.07 -51.99 -47.14
CA LEU A 156 -32.75 -50.82 -46.56
C LEU A 156 -33.12 -51.06 -45.09
N ALA A 157 -33.68 -52.23 -44.77
CA ALA A 157 -34.00 -52.56 -43.38
C ALA A 157 -32.77 -52.61 -42.46
N ALA A 158 -31.62 -53.05 -42.99
CA ALA A 158 -30.37 -53.09 -42.24
C ALA A 158 -29.75 -51.68 -42.08
N GLU A 159 -29.86 -50.84 -43.11
CA GLU A 159 -29.44 -49.44 -43.11
C GLU A 159 -30.28 -48.63 -42.12
N GLY A 160 -31.60 -48.81 -42.12
CA GLY A 160 -32.50 -48.10 -41.23
C GLY A 160 -32.20 -48.40 -39.76
N ARG A 161 -31.94 -49.68 -39.43
CA ARG A 161 -31.45 -50.08 -38.10
C ARG A 161 -30.07 -49.53 -37.75
N ARG A 162 -29.20 -49.22 -38.72
CA ARG A 162 -27.91 -48.56 -38.46
C ARG A 162 -28.14 -47.11 -38.08
N TYR A 163 -28.95 -46.37 -38.83
CA TYR A 163 -29.26 -44.97 -38.53
C TYR A 163 -30.04 -44.80 -37.23
N GLU A 164 -31.00 -45.69 -36.90
CA GLU A 164 -31.64 -45.66 -35.57
C GLU A 164 -30.63 -45.84 -34.42
N ARG A 165 -29.63 -46.71 -34.61
CA ARG A 165 -28.55 -46.91 -33.62
C ARG A 165 -27.62 -45.70 -33.55
N ALA A 166 -27.29 -45.08 -34.68
CA ALA A 166 -26.47 -43.88 -34.76
C ALA A 166 -27.16 -42.71 -34.03
N SER A 167 -28.45 -42.47 -34.32
CA SER A 167 -29.29 -41.51 -33.61
C SER A 167 -29.24 -41.71 -32.08
N GLY A 168 -29.38 -42.94 -31.59
CA GLY A 168 -29.29 -43.23 -30.16
C GLY A 168 -27.91 -42.98 -29.54
N ILE A 169 -26.83 -43.05 -30.32
CA ILE A 169 -25.48 -42.66 -29.87
C ILE A 169 -25.37 -41.14 -29.78
N GLU A 170 -25.81 -40.42 -30.81
CA GLU A 170 -25.76 -38.96 -30.88
C GLU A 170 -26.64 -38.31 -29.81
N ALA A 171 -27.86 -38.83 -29.59
CA ALA A 171 -28.72 -38.36 -28.51
C ALA A 171 -28.08 -38.50 -27.11
N ARG A 172 -27.33 -39.59 -26.88
CA ARG A 172 -26.59 -39.78 -25.62
C ARG A 172 -25.39 -38.84 -25.51
N ARG A 173 -24.71 -38.54 -26.63
CA ARG A 173 -23.65 -37.53 -26.67
C ARG A 173 -24.19 -36.15 -26.36
N ALA A 174 -25.30 -35.77 -26.97
CA ALA A 174 -25.97 -34.49 -26.70
C ALA A 174 -26.25 -34.30 -25.21
N VAL A 175 -26.86 -35.30 -24.55
CA VAL A 175 -27.11 -35.27 -23.10
C VAL A 175 -25.82 -35.18 -22.28
N SER A 176 -24.76 -35.85 -22.72
CA SER A 176 -23.45 -35.78 -22.06
C SER A 176 -22.83 -34.39 -22.16
N ASP A 177 -22.91 -33.76 -23.33
CA ASP A 177 -22.40 -32.41 -23.57
C ASP A 177 -23.20 -31.35 -22.80
N ASP A 178 -24.52 -31.48 -22.74
CA ASP A 178 -25.37 -30.59 -21.92
C ASP A 178 -25.00 -30.67 -20.44
N ARG A 179 -24.82 -31.88 -19.89
CA ARG A 179 -24.37 -32.05 -18.48
C ARG A 179 -22.99 -31.47 -18.24
N LEU A 180 -22.11 -31.49 -19.25
CA LEU A 180 -20.80 -30.88 -19.13
C LEU A 180 -20.91 -29.36 -19.16
N ALA A 181 -21.79 -28.81 -20.00
CA ALA A 181 -22.09 -27.39 -19.98
C ALA A 181 -22.64 -26.93 -18.63
N ASP A 182 -23.56 -27.67 -18.03
CA ASP A 182 -24.12 -27.33 -16.71
C ASP A 182 -23.04 -27.28 -15.62
N ARG A 183 -22.08 -28.21 -15.64
CA ARG A 183 -20.93 -28.18 -14.70
C ARG A 183 -20.04 -26.95 -14.89
N TYR A 184 -19.81 -26.54 -16.14
CA TYR A 184 -19.08 -25.30 -16.41
C TYR A 184 -19.90 -24.06 -15.99
N ASP A 185 -21.21 -24.09 -16.12
CA ASP A 185 -22.08 -23.00 -15.64
C ASP A 185 -22.02 -22.88 -14.11
N GLU A 186 -22.07 -24.00 -13.39
CA GLU A 186 -21.90 -24.05 -11.94
C GLU A 186 -20.53 -23.50 -11.52
N SER A 187 -19.44 -23.98 -12.13
CA SER A 187 -18.08 -23.51 -11.88
C SER A 187 -17.91 -22.00 -12.13
N ALA A 188 -18.47 -21.48 -13.23
CA ALA A 188 -18.46 -20.06 -13.52
C ALA A 188 -19.22 -19.23 -12.46
N GLN A 189 -20.35 -19.74 -11.98
CA GLN A 189 -21.12 -19.09 -10.91
C GLN A 189 -20.34 -19.05 -9.60
N ASP A 190 -19.61 -20.12 -9.27
CA ASP A 190 -18.78 -20.21 -8.08
C ASP A 190 -17.62 -19.20 -8.14
N HIS A 191 -16.91 -19.11 -9.26
CA HIS A 191 -15.86 -18.12 -9.47
C HIS A 191 -16.38 -16.67 -9.42
N ARG A 192 -17.58 -16.41 -9.95
CA ARG A 192 -18.25 -15.09 -9.79
C ARG A 192 -18.62 -14.81 -8.34
N ARG A 193 -19.01 -15.83 -7.57
CA ARG A 193 -19.32 -15.67 -6.15
C ARG A 193 -18.07 -15.37 -5.34
N GLU A 194 -16.97 -16.07 -5.62
CA GLU A 194 -15.65 -15.82 -5.03
C GLU A 194 -15.20 -14.37 -5.29
N ALA A 195 -15.26 -13.90 -6.54
CA ALA A 195 -14.93 -12.52 -6.89
C ALA A 195 -15.79 -11.46 -6.17
N ARG A 196 -17.05 -11.81 -5.84
CA ARG A 196 -17.98 -10.91 -5.12
C ARG A 196 -17.76 -10.90 -3.60
N GLN A 197 -17.07 -11.87 -3.02
CA GLN A 197 -16.78 -11.87 -1.58
C GLN A 197 -15.73 -10.81 -1.24
N THR A 198 -14.80 -10.54 -2.15
CA THR A 198 -13.69 -9.60 -1.97
C THR A 198 -14.02 -8.18 -2.44
N GLN A 199 -15.11 -7.98 -3.19
CA GLN A 199 -15.58 -6.65 -3.58
C GLN A 199 -16.84 -6.24 -2.81
N PRO A 200 -16.97 -4.97 -2.38
CA PRO A 200 -18.22 -4.48 -1.81
C PRO A 200 -19.36 -4.64 -2.83
N ASP A 201 -20.55 -5.00 -2.35
CA ASP A 201 -21.72 -5.18 -3.21
C ASP A 201 -21.98 -3.88 -4.00
N ALA A 202 -22.18 -3.98 -5.32
CA ALA A 202 -22.32 -2.83 -6.20
C ALA A 202 -23.50 -1.93 -5.76
N VAL A 203 -24.53 -2.52 -5.16
CA VAL A 203 -25.67 -1.78 -4.60
C VAL A 203 -25.27 -0.99 -3.35
N GLU A 204 -24.37 -1.53 -2.53
CA GLU A 204 -23.85 -0.89 -1.33
C GLU A 204 -22.85 0.22 -1.69
N ALA A 205 -22.00 -0.01 -2.70
CA ALA A 205 -21.09 0.99 -3.25
C ALA A 205 -21.81 2.20 -3.89
N VAL A 206 -23.00 2.01 -4.46
CA VAL A 206 -23.84 3.11 -4.97
C VAL A 206 -24.52 3.88 -3.83
N ARG A 207 -24.92 3.20 -2.75
CA ARG A 207 -25.56 3.84 -1.58
C ARG A 207 -24.55 4.57 -0.69
N ASN A 208 -23.35 4.03 -0.56
CA ASN A 208 -22.23 4.60 0.18
C ASN A 208 -21.03 4.74 -0.77
N PRO A 209 -21.03 5.75 -1.67
CA PRO A 209 -19.87 5.99 -2.51
C PRO A 209 -18.65 6.27 -1.62
N PRO A 210 -17.46 5.74 -1.98
CA PRO A 210 -16.24 6.04 -1.24
C PRO A 210 -16.02 7.56 -1.24
N LYS A 211 -15.61 8.11 -0.08
CA LYS A 211 -15.40 9.56 0.10
C LYS A 211 -14.33 10.10 -0.86
N GLU A 212 -13.38 9.25 -1.22
CA GLU A 212 -12.40 9.48 -2.27
C GLU A 212 -12.68 8.51 -3.40
N THR A 213 -12.99 9.02 -4.58
CA THR A 213 -13.05 8.19 -5.79
C THR A 213 -11.64 7.69 -6.06
N PRO A 214 -11.40 6.35 -6.12
CA PRO A 214 -10.11 5.86 -6.57
C PRO A 214 -9.84 6.44 -7.95
N GLU A 215 -8.72 7.15 -8.10
CA GLU A 215 -8.30 7.64 -9.42
C GLU A 215 -8.29 6.46 -10.36
N ALA A 216 -9.20 6.47 -11.34
CA ALA A 216 -9.21 5.47 -12.38
C ALA A 216 -7.82 5.50 -13.01
N GLN A 217 -7.03 4.44 -12.79
CA GLN A 217 -5.83 4.20 -13.58
C GLN A 217 -6.32 4.00 -15.00
N LEU A 218 -6.45 5.10 -15.73
CA LEU A 218 -6.80 5.09 -17.13
C LEU A 218 -5.78 4.15 -17.77
N PRO A 219 -6.22 3.08 -18.47
CA PRO A 219 -5.30 2.25 -19.21
C PRO A 219 -4.52 3.21 -20.10
N GLN A 220 -3.21 3.33 -19.87
CA GLN A 220 -2.36 4.27 -20.60
C GLN A 220 -2.64 4.02 -22.08
N ALA A 221 -3.43 4.93 -22.66
CA ALA A 221 -3.92 4.78 -24.01
C ALA A 221 -2.68 4.58 -24.85
N ARG A 222 -2.62 3.46 -25.59
CA ARG A 222 -1.57 3.15 -26.55
C ARG A 222 -1.54 4.26 -27.61
N ARG A 223 -0.93 5.39 -27.26
CA ARG A 223 -0.66 6.55 -28.09
C ARG A 223 0.48 6.12 -29.01
N ASN A 224 0.19 5.26 -29.98
CA ASN A 224 1.08 4.90 -31.09
C ASN A 224 0.36 4.07 -32.17
N VAL A 225 -0.85 4.47 -32.61
CA VAL A 225 -1.40 3.95 -33.88
C VAL A 225 -2.08 5.10 -34.64
N ARG A 226 -1.26 5.99 -35.21
CA ARG A 226 -1.55 6.80 -36.41
C ARG A 226 -0.42 7.82 -36.63
N SER A 227 0.72 7.33 -37.11
CA SER A 227 1.57 8.17 -37.95
C SER A 227 2.01 7.34 -39.15
N ARG A 228 1.94 7.96 -40.34
CA ARG A 228 2.33 7.45 -41.67
C ARG A 228 1.27 6.68 -42.47
N LEU A 229 0.19 7.36 -42.80
CA LEU A 229 -0.40 7.26 -44.15
C LEU A 229 -0.20 8.59 -44.85
N ARG A 230 1.02 8.81 -45.35
CA ARG A 230 1.37 9.95 -46.19
C ARG A 230 1.59 9.44 -47.62
N THR A 231 0.59 9.75 -48.45
CA THR A 231 0.67 10.03 -49.90
C THR A 231 1.31 9.00 -50.82
N LYS A 232 0.49 8.33 -51.64
CA LYS A 232 0.64 8.26 -53.12
C LYS A 232 -0.76 8.10 -53.73
N ARG A 233 -1.40 9.21 -54.09
CA ARG A 233 -2.51 9.20 -55.07
C ARG A 233 -1.88 8.80 -56.41
N LYS A 234 -1.99 7.54 -56.79
CA LYS A 234 -1.81 7.10 -58.17
C LYS A 234 -3.16 7.29 -58.83
N THR A 235 -3.20 8.17 -59.82
CA THR A 235 -4.32 8.33 -60.76
C THR A 235 -4.68 6.95 -61.32
N VAL A 236 -5.92 6.54 -61.12
CA VAL A 236 -6.49 5.36 -61.77
C VAL A 236 -7.00 5.85 -63.12
N ASP A 237 -6.28 5.51 -64.19
CA ASP A 237 -6.79 5.61 -65.56
C ASP A 237 -8.04 4.73 -65.67
N ARG A 238 -9.16 5.34 -66.06
CA ARG A 238 -10.47 4.68 -66.27
C ARG A 238 -10.64 4.18 -67.72
N SER A 239 -9.55 3.81 -68.39
CA SER A 239 -9.57 3.41 -69.80
C SER A 239 -9.15 1.97 -70.06
N ALA A 240 -9.20 1.10 -69.05
CA ALA A 240 -8.94 -0.33 -69.20
C ALA A 240 -10.16 -1.15 -68.77
N GLU A 241 -11.18 -1.19 -69.62
CA GLU A 241 -12.14 -2.30 -69.65
C GLU A 241 -11.41 -3.55 -70.17
N PRO A 242 -11.56 -4.72 -69.54
CA PRO A 242 -11.38 -5.98 -70.23
C PRO A 242 -12.75 -6.51 -70.68
N ASP A 243 -12.83 -6.77 -71.98
CA ASP A 243 -13.91 -7.46 -72.68
C ASP A 243 -14.47 -8.65 -71.88
N LEU A 244 -15.78 -8.66 -71.67
CA LEU A 244 -16.54 -9.85 -71.32
C LEU A 244 -17.04 -10.48 -72.63
N GLU A 245 -16.20 -11.30 -73.25
CA GLU A 245 -16.67 -12.35 -74.15
C GLU A 245 -16.97 -13.62 -73.31
N LEU A 246 -18.19 -14.14 -73.55
CA LEU A 246 -18.86 -15.37 -73.05
C LEU A 246 -19.79 -15.21 -71.85
#